data_AF-A0A924M3K8-F1
#
_entry.id   AF-A0A924M3K8-F1
#
_cell.length_a   1.000
_cell.length_b   1.000
_cell.length_c   1.000
_cell.angle_alpha   90.00
_cell.angle_beta   90.00
_cell.angle_gamma   90.00
#
_symmetry.space_group_name_H-M   'P 1'
#
loop_
_entity.id
_entity.type
_entity.pdbx_description
1 polymer ?
#
loop_
_entity_poly.entity_id
_entity_poly.type
_entity_poly.pdbx_seq_one_letter_code
_entity_poly.pdbx_strand_id
1 'polypeptide(L)'
;MEISEPIGTPGAPKETLEDLANVLERLPTSAKVLLITDIQGHRSHARYAVLFLHGSEGALSREAFGPRYGPEGILALDTLVRTLLERGINDFKECVVMPSDFGRLMQEPEGLEFERLISSANPTDPNLYLTTHMTDVLVSPVGSPLE
;
A
#
# COMPACT_ATOMS: atom_id res chain seq x y z
N MET A 1 -2.31 -16.09 -12.15
CA MET A 1 -1.68 -15.60 -10.91
C MET A 1 -2.59 -15.99 -9.76
N GLU A 2 -2.03 -16.47 -8.67
CA GLU A 2 -2.75 -16.80 -7.45
C GLU A 2 -2.54 -15.67 -6.44
N ILE A 3 -3.63 -15.04 -6.00
CA ILE A 3 -3.61 -13.99 -4.98
C ILE A 3 -4.18 -14.61 -3.71
N SER A 4 -3.43 -14.54 -2.61
CA SER A 4 -3.89 -15.03 -1.31
C SER A 4 -5.11 -14.25 -0.82
N GLU A 5 -5.77 -14.77 0.22
CA GLU A 5 -6.75 -13.98 0.96
C GLU A 5 -6.10 -12.65 1.44
N PRO A 6 -6.83 -11.51 1.37
CA PRO A 6 -6.28 -10.23 1.75
C PRO A 6 -5.97 -10.16 3.26
N ILE A 7 -4.75 -9.75 3.59
CA ILE A 7 -4.18 -9.76 4.95
C ILE A 7 -4.44 -8.43 5.66
N GLY A 8 -4.78 -8.50 6.94
CA GLY A 8 -5.00 -7.34 7.82
C GLY A 8 -6.45 -6.87 7.88
N THR A 9 -6.62 -5.69 8.47
CA THR A 9 -7.93 -5.09 8.79
C THR A 9 -8.05 -3.72 8.10
N PRO A 10 -9.13 -3.46 7.33
CA PRO A 10 -9.33 -2.17 6.65
C PRO A 10 -9.24 -0.98 7.60
N GLY A 11 -8.43 0.01 7.23
CA GLY A 11 -8.24 1.22 8.04
C GLY A 11 -7.56 1.00 9.39
N ALA A 12 -6.90 -0.15 9.62
CA ALA A 12 -6.08 -0.42 10.79
C ALA A 12 -4.59 -0.58 10.37
N PRO A 13 -3.84 0.52 10.20
CA PRO A 13 -2.51 0.50 9.59
C PRO A 13 -1.49 -0.33 10.37
N LYS A 14 -1.48 -0.17 11.70
CA LYS A 14 -0.51 -0.85 12.58
C LYS A 14 -0.77 -2.36 12.63
N GLU A 15 -2.02 -2.76 12.85
CA GLU A 15 -2.44 -4.16 12.89
C GLU A 15 -2.16 -4.85 11.55
N THR A 16 -2.50 -4.20 10.44
CA THR A 16 -2.22 -4.74 9.09
C THR A 16 -0.72 -4.89 8.85
N LEU A 17 0.11 -3.96 9.33
CA LEU A 17 1.56 -4.09 9.22
C LEU A 17 2.11 -5.26 10.04
N GLU A 18 1.59 -5.47 11.25
CA GLU A 18 1.94 -6.59 12.12
C GLU A 18 1.55 -7.94 11.48
N ASP A 19 0.35 -8.03 10.90
CA ASP A 19 -0.11 -9.24 10.19
C ASP A 19 0.74 -9.56 8.94
N LEU A 20 1.28 -8.51 8.28
CA LEU A 20 2.17 -8.65 7.14
C LEU A 20 3.60 -9.08 7.51
N ALA A 21 4.00 -9.06 8.79
CA ALA A 21 5.39 -9.30 9.20
C ALA A 21 5.96 -10.62 8.63
N ASN A 22 5.18 -11.71 8.71
CA ASN A 22 5.59 -13.02 8.17
C ASN A 22 5.76 -13.02 6.65
N VAL A 23 4.94 -12.25 5.92
CA VAL A 23 5.08 -12.10 4.47
C VAL A 23 6.37 -11.35 4.17
N LEU A 24 6.56 -10.20 4.84
CA LEU A 24 7.72 -9.35 4.65
C LEU A 24 9.02 -10.11 4.92
N GLU A 25 9.10 -10.93 5.98
CA GLU A 25 10.29 -11.73 6.30
C GLU A 25 10.65 -12.74 5.21
N ARG A 26 9.67 -13.28 4.50
CA ARG A 26 9.84 -14.35 3.51
C ARG A 26 10.01 -13.84 2.07
N LEU A 27 9.72 -12.57 1.81
CA LEU A 27 9.81 -12.01 0.46
C LEU A 27 11.25 -12.05 -0.06
N PRO A 28 11.53 -12.61 -1.24
CA PRO A 28 12.85 -12.54 -1.84
C PRO A 28 13.16 -11.14 -2.35
N THR A 29 14.45 -10.83 -2.52
CA THR A 29 14.90 -9.51 -3.03
C THR A 29 14.44 -9.22 -4.47
N SER A 30 14.09 -10.27 -5.23
CA SER A 30 13.52 -10.18 -6.57
C SER A 30 12.00 -9.95 -6.59
N ALA A 31 11.36 -9.84 -5.43
CA ALA A 31 9.94 -9.56 -5.34
C ALA A 31 9.59 -8.20 -5.94
N LYS A 32 8.37 -8.10 -6.46
CA LYS A 32 7.81 -6.83 -6.92
C LYS A 32 6.77 -6.33 -5.93
N VAL A 33 6.77 -5.03 -5.69
CA VAL A 33 5.85 -4.37 -4.78
C VAL A 33 4.93 -3.48 -5.60
N LEU A 34 3.64 -3.73 -5.52
CA LEU A 34 2.63 -2.91 -6.17
C LEU A 34 1.82 -2.15 -5.11
N LEU A 35 1.98 -0.84 -5.09
CA LEU A 35 1.17 0.08 -4.30
C LEU A 35 -0.10 0.41 -5.08
N ILE A 36 -1.24 0.02 -4.53
CA ILE A 36 -2.55 0.20 -5.16
C ILE A 36 -3.24 1.35 -4.44
N THR A 37 -3.68 2.36 -5.18
CA THR A 37 -4.40 3.53 -4.63
C THR A 37 -5.61 3.87 -5.48
N ASP A 38 -6.52 4.65 -4.92
CA ASP A 38 -7.73 5.12 -5.62
C ASP A 38 -7.65 6.57 -6.10
N ILE A 39 -6.53 7.25 -5.85
CA ILE A 39 -6.37 8.68 -6.17
C ILE A 39 -5.04 8.92 -6.90
N GLN A 40 -5.13 9.50 -8.09
CA GLN A 40 -3.96 9.96 -8.84
C GLN A 40 -3.56 11.37 -8.37
N GLY A 41 -2.26 11.60 -8.18
CA GLY A 41 -1.71 12.96 -8.00
C GLY A 41 -1.96 13.64 -6.65
N HIS A 42 -2.90 13.16 -5.83
CA HIS A 42 -3.19 13.71 -4.49
C HIS A 42 -2.76 12.75 -3.37
N ARG A 43 -1.45 12.52 -3.24
CA ARG A 43 -0.88 11.59 -2.26
C ARG A 43 -1.24 11.95 -0.82
N SER A 44 -1.46 13.23 -0.51
CA SER A 44 -1.82 13.72 0.83
C SER A 44 -3.16 13.21 1.38
N HIS A 45 -4.01 12.60 0.54
CA HIS A 45 -5.28 12.02 0.94
C HIS A 45 -5.44 10.56 0.48
N ALA A 46 -4.38 9.99 -0.08
CA ALA A 46 -4.41 8.66 -0.65
C ALA A 46 -4.55 7.58 0.44
N ARG A 47 -5.31 6.53 0.13
CA ARG A 47 -5.22 5.25 0.81
C ARG A 47 -4.48 4.27 -0.09
N TYR A 48 -3.79 3.33 0.54
CA TYR A 48 -3.04 2.31 -0.14
C TYR A 48 -3.36 0.93 0.42
N ALA A 49 -3.44 -0.02 -0.52
CA ALA A 49 -3.20 -1.42 -0.27
C ALA A 49 -1.90 -1.82 -0.99
N VAL A 50 -1.29 -2.92 -0.57
CA VAL A 50 0.00 -3.37 -1.11
C VAL A 50 -0.13 -4.81 -1.57
N LEU A 51 0.31 -5.06 -2.80
CA LEU A 51 0.47 -6.40 -3.33
C LEU A 51 1.96 -6.72 -3.47
N PHE A 52 2.37 -7.83 -2.84
CA PHE A 52 3.72 -8.38 -2.96
C PHE A 52 3.70 -9.56 -3.93
N LEU A 53 4.55 -9.53 -4.94
CA LEU A 53 4.58 -10.54 -6.00
C LEU A 53 5.90 -11.29 -6.01
N HIS A 54 5.80 -12.62 -6.05
CA HIS A 54 6.93 -13.50 -6.31
C HIS A 54 6.50 -14.64 -7.25
N GLY A 55 7.04 -14.64 -8.46
CA GLY A 55 6.63 -15.62 -9.47
C GLY A 55 5.16 -15.47 -9.85
N SER A 56 4.37 -16.53 -9.64
CA SER A 56 2.93 -16.55 -9.89
C SER A 56 2.07 -16.31 -8.65
N GLU A 57 2.69 -16.12 -7.48
CA GLU A 57 2.04 -15.91 -6.19
C GLU A 57 2.01 -14.43 -5.82
N GLY A 58 0.90 -14.00 -5.22
CA GLY A 58 0.69 -12.65 -4.71
C GLY A 58 0.13 -12.65 -3.30
N ALA A 59 0.73 -11.87 -2.41
CA ALA A 59 0.18 -11.59 -1.08
C ALA A 59 -0.37 -10.16 -1.07
N LEU A 60 -1.67 -10.02 -0.81
CA LEU A 60 -2.39 -8.74 -0.84
C LEU A 60 -2.69 -8.26 0.57
N SER A 61 -2.47 -6.99 0.87
CA SER A 61 -2.96 -6.36 2.11
C SER A 61 -4.37 -5.80 1.93
N ARG A 62 -5.10 -5.63 3.02
CA ARG A 62 -6.24 -4.70 3.07
C ARG A 62 -5.80 -3.26 2.84
N GLU A 63 -6.77 -2.41 2.59
CA GLU A 63 -6.62 -0.97 2.47
C GLU A 63 -6.40 -0.30 3.83
N ALA A 64 -5.16 -0.34 4.33
CA ALA A 64 -4.84 0.14 5.66
C ALA A 64 -3.78 1.25 5.69
N PHE A 65 -3.13 1.57 4.57
CA PHE A 65 -1.96 2.44 4.57
C PHE A 65 -2.23 3.82 3.97
N GLY A 66 -1.39 4.79 4.33
CA GLY A 66 -1.36 6.13 3.73
C GLY A 66 -2.11 7.22 4.50
N PRO A 67 -2.03 8.47 4.00
CA PRO A 67 -2.51 9.66 4.70
C PRO A 67 -3.99 9.68 5.04
N ARG A 68 -4.82 8.94 4.30
CA ARG A 68 -6.25 8.84 4.59
C ARG A 68 -6.52 8.36 6.03
N TYR A 69 -5.60 7.57 6.60
CA TYR A 69 -5.71 7.03 7.95
C TYR A 69 -4.89 7.83 8.97
N GLY A 70 -4.59 9.10 8.67
CA GLY A 70 -3.88 10.01 9.56
C GLY A 70 -2.40 9.65 9.76
N PRO A 71 -1.76 10.16 10.82
CA PRO A 71 -0.34 9.95 11.08
C PRO A 71 0.04 8.46 11.19
N GLU A 72 -0.82 7.63 11.75
CA GLU A 72 -0.58 6.19 11.87
C GLU A 72 -0.52 5.50 10.50
N GLY A 73 -1.41 5.88 9.57
CA GLY A 73 -1.38 5.39 8.19
C GLY A 73 -0.11 5.77 7.44
N ILE A 74 0.41 6.98 7.69
CA ILE A 74 1.68 7.45 7.11
C ILE A 74 2.85 6.68 7.69
N LEU A 75 2.92 6.55 9.01
CA LEU A 75 4.01 5.85 9.70
C LEU A 75 4.05 4.37 9.34
N ALA A 76 2.89 3.72 9.20
CA ALA A 76 2.83 2.33 8.78
C ALA A 76 3.29 2.15 7.32
N LEU A 77 2.90 3.06 6.42
CA LEU A 77 3.38 3.05 5.03
C LEU A 77 4.90 3.27 4.95
N ASP A 78 5.41 4.25 5.69
CA ASP A 78 6.85 4.53 5.80
C ASP A 78 7.61 3.30 6.32
N THR A 79 7.14 2.70 7.41
CA THR A 79 7.77 1.51 8.01
C THR A 79 7.78 0.33 7.05
N LEU A 80 6.67 0.10 6.34
CA LEU A 80 6.55 -0.95 5.33
C LEU A 80 7.56 -0.75 4.20
N VAL A 81 7.64 0.47 3.65
CA VAL A 81 8.54 0.79 2.54
C VAL A 81 10.00 0.73 2.97
N ARG A 82 10.36 1.26 4.14
CA ARG A 82 11.73 1.15 4.69
C ARG A 82 12.13 -0.30 4.87
N THR A 83 11.27 -1.12 5.46
CA THR A 83 11.54 -2.55 5.69
C THR A 83 11.85 -3.28 4.38
N LEU A 84 11.09 -2.99 3.32
CA LEU A 84 11.33 -3.58 1.99
C LEU A 84 12.67 -3.12 1.39
N LEU A 85 12.98 -1.83 1.48
CA LEU A 85 14.23 -1.25 0.99
C LEU A 85 15.45 -1.79 1.75
N GLU A 86 15.37 -1.89 3.08
CA GLU A 86 16.44 -2.45 3.94
C GLU A 86 16.71 -3.91 3.62
N ARG A 87 15.69 -4.66 3.19
CA ARG A 87 15.82 -6.04 2.70
C ARG A 87 16.30 -6.12 1.25
N GLY A 88 16.52 -5.00 0.57
CA GLY A 88 17.02 -4.95 -0.81
C GLY A 88 15.96 -5.17 -1.89
N ILE A 89 14.67 -5.06 -1.56
CA ILE A 89 13.58 -5.10 -2.54
C ILE A 89 13.41 -3.70 -3.13
N ASN A 90 13.52 -3.57 -4.45
CA ASN A 90 13.57 -2.26 -5.13
C ASN A 90 12.62 -2.14 -6.35
N ASP A 91 11.93 -3.20 -6.79
CA ASP A 91 10.97 -3.13 -7.91
C ASP A 91 9.60 -2.67 -7.40
N PHE A 92 9.44 -1.34 -7.28
CA PHE A 92 8.19 -0.71 -6.86
C PHE A 92 7.39 -0.20 -8.06
N LYS A 93 6.09 -0.45 -8.01
CA LYS A 93 5.10 0.09 -8.94
C LYS A 93 3.94 0.72 -8.19
N GLU A 94 3.29 1.69 -8.84
CA GLU A 94 2.04 2.29 -8.41
C GLU A 94 0.96 2.00 -9.45
N CYS A 95 -0.22 1.57 -8.98
CA CYS A 95 -1.41 1.43 -9.78
C CYS A 95 -2.53 2.27 -9.16
N VAL A 96 -3.18 3.08 -9.99
CA VAL A 96 -4.36 3.85 -9.60
C VAL A 96 -5.58 3.12 -10.15
N VAL A 97 -6.53 2.79 -9.28
CA VAL A 97 -7.81 2.18 -9.65
C VAL A 97 -8.96 3.14 -9.34
N MET A 98 -10.15 2.83 -9.84
CA MET A 98 -11.33 3.64 -9.51
C MET A 98 -11.70 3.44 -8.03
N PRO A 99 -12.11 4.51 -7.30
CA PRO A 99 -12.54 4.40 -5.91
C PRO A 99 -13.66 3.38 -5.65
N SER A 100 -14.55 3.19 -6.64
CA SER A 100 -15.63 2.18 -6.60
C SER A 100 -15.13 0.74 -6.65
N ASP A 101 -13.99 0.52 -7.32
CA ASP A 101 -13.41 -0.82 -7.49
C ASP A 101 -12.42 -1.17 -6.39
N PHE A 102 -11.79 -0.15 -5.79
CA PHE A 102 -10.73 -0.33 -4.80
C PHE A 102 -11.15 -1.23 -3.63
N GLY A 103 -12.30 -0.97 -3.01
CA GLY A 103 -12.78 -1.79 -1.88
C GLY A 103 -13.13 -3.22 -2.29
N ARG A 104 -13.76 -3.40 -3.48
CA ARG A 104 -14.11 -4.73 -4.01
C ARG A 104 -12.84 -5.56 -4.27
N LEU A 105 -11.85 -4.97 -4.93
CA LEU A 105 -10.57 -5.62 -5.23
C LEU A 105 -9.86 -6.15 -3.98
N MET A 106 -9.94 -5.41 -2.87
CA MET A 106 -9.35 -5.80 -1.58
C MET A 106 -10.22 -6.76 -0.78
N GLN A 107 -11.45 -7.07 -1.22
CA GLN A 107 -12.35 -8.03 -0.60
C GLN A 107 -12.38 -9.37 -1.33
N GLU A 108 -12.44 -9.32 -2.65
CA GLU A 108 -12.57 -10.48 -3.53
C GLU A 108 -11.50 -10.38 -4.62
N PRO A 109 -10.24 -10.75 -4.32
CA PRO A 109 -9.16 -10.61 -5.28
C PRO A 109 -9.27 -11.67 -6.38
N GLU A 110 -9.42 -11.22 -7.63
CA GLU A 110 -9.43 -12.09 -8.81
C GLU A 110 -8.09 -12.03 -9.54
N GLY A 111 -7.44 -13.19 -9.74
CA GLY A 111 -6.11 -13.26 -10.34
C GLY A 111 -6.00 -12.61 -11.73
N LEU A 112 -7.00 -12.78 -12.59
CA LEU A 112 -7.02 -12.17 -13.93
C LEU A 112 -7.14 -10.64 -13.90
N GLU A 113 -7.86 -10.10 -12.90
CA GLU A 113 -8.00 -8.66 -12.73
C GLU A 113 -6.66 -8.06 -12.26
N PHE A 114 -6.01 -8.70 -11.28
CA PHE A 114 -4.70 -8.29 -10.80
C PHE A 114 -3.59 -8.42 -11.86
N GLU A 115 -3.61 -9.44 -12.71
CA GLU A 115 -2.69 -9.53 -13.85
C GLU A 115 -2.78 -8.30 -14.77
N ARG A 116 -3.99 -7.80 -15.02
CA ARG A 116 -4.20 -6.57 -15.80
C ARG A 116 -3.68 -5.34 -15.07
N LEU A 117 -3.98 -5.22 -13.76
CA LEU A 117 -3.48 -4.12 -12.93
C LEU A 117 -1.95 -4.07 -12.96
N ILE A 118 -1.28 -5.19 -12.73
CA ILE A 118 0.18 -5.32 -12.73
C ILE A 118 0.80 -4.93 -14.08
N SER A 119 0.14 -5.32 -15.17
CA SER A 119 0.58 -5.00 -16.54
C SER A 119 0.46 -3.50 -16.85
N SER A 120 -0.52 -2.82 -16.24
CA SER A 120 -0.76 -1.38 -16.42
C SER A 120 -0.05 -0.48 -15.39
N ALA A 121 0.55 -1.08 -14.36
CA ALA A 121 1.13 -0.34 -13.24
C ALA A 121 2.41 0.42 -13.65
N ASN A 122 2.51 1.65 -13.18
CA ASN A 122 3.64 2.53 -13.48
C ASN A 122 4.79 2.26 -12.51
N PRO A 123 6.05 2.24 -12.97
CA PRO A 123 7.20 2.32 -12.07
C PRO A 123 7.06 3.54 -11.15
N THR A 124 7.39 3.38 -9.87
CA THR A 124 7.34 4.47 -8.88
C THR A 124 8.62 4.49 -8.05
N ASP A 125 9.03 5.68 -7.61
CA ASP A 125 10.14 5.83 -6.67
C ASP A 125 9.63 5.55 -5.24
N PRO A 126 10.13 4.51 -4.55
CA PRO A 126 9.68 4.17 -3.21
C PRO A 126 9.91 5.29 -2.19
N ASN A 127 10.88 6.19 -2.41
CA ASN A 127 11.14 7.28 -1.48
C ASN A 127 9.96 8.26 -1.37
N LEU A 128 9.06 8.31 -2.36
CA LEU A 128 7.85 9.14 -2.35
C LEU A 128 6.87 8.78 -1.23
N TYR A 129 6.97 7.57 -0.67
CA TYR A 129 6.09 7.05 0.37
C TYR A 129 6.72 7.08 1.77
N LEU A 130 7.91 7.66 1.89
CA LEU A 130 8.56 7.87 3.17
C LEU A 130 8.06 9.17 3.80
N THR A 131 7.99 9.18 5.14
CA THR A 131 7.53 10.33 5.95
C THR A 131 8.17 11.65 5.54
N THR A 132 9.46 11.66 5.19
CA THR A 132 10.19 12.85 4.70
C THR A 132 9.48 13.57 3.55
N HIS A 133 8.77 12.83 2.69
CA HIS A 133 8.06 13.34 1.51
C HIS A 133 6.54 13.47 1.73
N MET A 134 6.04 13.11 2.93
CA MET A 134 4.62 13.14 3.29
C MET A 134 4.33 14.19 4.39
N THR A 135 5.32 15.03 4.69
CA THR A 135 5.34 15.99 5.81
C THR A 135 4.21 17.01 5.76
N ASP A 136 3.70 17.40 4.58
CA ASP A 136 2.60 18.36 4.45
C ASP A 136 1.31 17.91 5.17
N VAL A 137 1.15 16.61 5.43
CA VAL A 137 -0.01 16.07 6.15
C VAL A 137 0.12 16.19 7.67
N LEU A 138 1.35 16.20 8.20
CA LEU A 138 1.61 16.22 9.65
C LEU A 138 1.48 17.62 10.28
N VAL A 139 1.39 18.67 9.46
CA VAL A 139 1.34 20.08 9.92
C VAL A 139 -0.08 20.67 9.87
N SER A 140 -1.11 19.90 9.49
CA SER A 140 -2.49 20.39 9.59
C SER A 140 -2.99 20.27 11.04
N PRO A 141 -3.15 21.37 11.79
CA PRO A 141 -3.85 21.32 13.06
C PRO A 141 -5.30 20.91 12.79
N VAL A 142 -5.78 19.96 13.58
CA VAL A 142 -7.19 19.62 13.72
C VAL A 142 -7.98 20.94 13.74
N GLY A 143 -8.82 21.14 12.73
CA GLY A 143 -9.72 22.28 12.66
C GLY A 143 -10.51 22.35 13.97
N SER A 144 -10.41 23.48 14.66
CA SER A 144 -11.21 23.78 15.83
C SER A 144 -12.68 23.46 15.55
N PRO A 145 -13.40 22.77 16.45
CA PRO A 145 -14.84 22.70 16.36
C PRO A 145 -15.38 24.14 16.44
N LEU A 146 -16.14 24.54 15.42
CA LEU A 146 -16.99 25.72 15.49
C LEU A 146 -18.10 25.39 16.51
N GLU A 147 -17.99 25.96 17.71
CA GLU A 147 -19.12 26.25 18.60
C GLU A 147 -19.41 27.76 18.57
#